data_AF-W2Z1Q2-F1
#
_entry.id   AF-W2Z1Q2-F1
#
_cell.length_a   1.000
_cell.length_b   1.000
_cell.length_c   1.000
_cell.angle_alpha   90.00
_cell.angle_beta   90.00
_cell.angle_gamma   90.00
#
_symmetry.space_group_name_H-M   'P 1'
#
loop_
_entity.id
_entity.type
_entity.pdbx_description
1 polymer ?
#
loop_
_entity_poly.entity_id
_entity_poly.type
_entity_poly.pdbx_seq_one_letter_code
_entity_poly.pdbx_strand_id
1 'polypeptide(L)'
;MEGKVIPSTMALDEDGKPLMSLEEMKEGMFQSIRDNGTVELIRAQLRRQFIEKLQQHRLNDDRDDENNAGRANQDAVSSTPDEKLVHGLVAEYLASKGLENTLAVFIPEIGGSRNQVDSTTILEKMERVSTGHSLLFVLVKELVRRFQLATMDSGTQTAMDCFDHRIVLENELRRVENSYLAECAAQKLEPEKSLEERMVQYQREYDGICEKRLQEELEQYKSTEVALVRAEERKRFNREVDNLRASLLQEYRNKQERLQEHERELELAFVARRTELETSLFETRQSLFKDLERLRVKEAELQVKVESDFRHFASETQRFQLWEESVRTQEANLEGIVGQAMREKERAWNIERQQALADIQTKQDDLADRERTLAAETGTVKTLKTQVVTLQQEVAALEAALSMNFA
;
A
#
# COMPACT_ATOMS: atom_id res chain seq x y z
N MET A 1 -22.81 -58.59 3.33
CA MET A 1 -23.78 -57.47 3.30
C MET A 1 -23.23 -56.44 2.34
N GLU A 2 -23.78 -56.45 1.12
CA GLU A 2 -23.46 -55.50 0.05
C GLU A 2 -23.98 -54.11 0.44
N GLY A 3 -23.06 -53.19 0.71
CA GLY A 3 -23.34 -51.77 0.89
C GLY A 3 -23.14 -51.03 -0.43
N LYS A 4 -24.18 -51.06 -1.28
CA LYS A 4 -24.28 -50.34 -2.54
C LYS A 4 -24.28 -48.82 -2.26
N VAL A 5 -23.17 -48.13 -2.48
CA VAL A 5 -23.12 -46.65 -2.50
C VAL A 5 -23.07 -46.19 -3.94
N ILE A 6 -24.19 -45.62 -4.36
CA ILE A 6 -24.43 -44.99 -5.67
C ILE A 6 -23.55 -43.73 -5.76
N PRO A 7 -22.89 -43.44 -6.89
CA PRO A 7 -22.11 -42.22 -7.02
C PRO A 7 -23.06 -41.01 -7.08
N SER A 8 -22.84 -40.04 -6.18
CA SER A 8 -23.52 -38.75 -6.23
C SER A 8 -23.14 -38.03 -7.52
N THR A 9 -24.17 -37.63 -8.24
CA THR A 9 -24.19 -36.72 -9.39
C THR A 9 -23.24 -35.53 -9.18
N MET A 10 -22.23 -35.40 -10.07
CA MET A 10 -21.40 -34.20 -10.18
C MET A 10 -22.27 -33.05 -10.67
N ALA A 11 -22.42 -32.02 -9.84
CA ALA A 11 -22.92 -30.74 -10.28
C ALA A 11 -21.79 -30.00 -11.02
N LEU A 12 -22.09 -29.47 -12.21
CA LEU A 12 -21.20 -28.67 -13.05
C LEU A 12 -21.66 -27.20 -12.98
N ASP A 13 -20.71 -26.27 -12.95
CA ASP A 13 -20.96 -24.83 -13.08
C ASP A 13 -21.19 -24.45 -14.58
N GLU A 14 -21.68 -23.24 -14.87
CA GLU A 14 -22.05 -22.78 -16.24
C GLU A 14 -20.90 -22.86 -17.27
N ASP A 15 -19.65 -22.99 -16.82
CA ASP A 15 -18.45 -23.16 -17.66
C ASP A 15 -17.91 -24.61 -17.75
N GLY A 16 -18.70 -25.62 -17.33
CA GLY A 16 -18.38 -27.04 -17.58
C GLY A 16 -17.22 -27.61 -16.75
N LYS A 17 -16.87 -26.99 -15.62
CA LYS A 17 -15.87 -27.52 -14.66
C LYS A 17 -16.58 -28.14 -13.45
N PRO A 18 -16.03 -29.24 -12.87
CA PRO A 18 -16.58 -29.85 -11.67
C PRO A 18 -16.55 -28.84 -10.52
N LEU A 19 -17.68 -28.67 -9.82
CA LEU A 19 -17.79 -27.86 -8.61
C LEU A 19 -16.74 -28.35 -7.59
N MET A 20 -15.65 -27.61 -7.45
CA MET A 20 -14.56 -27.94 -6.54
C MET A 20 -15.10 -28.00 -5.10
N SER A 21 -14.70 -29.02 -4.35
CA SER A 21 -15.06 -29.10 -2.94
C SER A 21 -14.40 -27.95 -2.17
N LEU A 22 -15.03 -27.53 -1.06
CA LEU A 22 -14.52 -26.44 -0.21
C LEU A 22 -13.09 -26.70 0.29
N GLU A 23 -12.72 -27.97 0.49
CA GLU A 23 -11.35 -28.39 0.81
C GLU A 23 -10.37 -28.10 -0.33
N GLU A 24 -10.73 -28.42 -1.57
CA GLU A 24 -9.86 -28.22 -2.74
C GLU A 24 -9.69 -26.73 -3.08
N MET A 25 -10.74 -25.93 -2.88
CA MET A 25 -10.66 -24.47 -3.01
C MET A 25 -9.74 -23.88 -1.94
N LYS A 26 -9.83 -24.35 -0.69
CA LYS A 26 -8.93 -23.93 0.39
C LYS A 26 -7.49 -24.30 0.10
N GLU A 27 -7.23 -25.54 -0.31
CA GLU A 27 -5.88 -26.01 -0.63
C GLU A 27 -5.30 -25.20 -1.81
N GLY A 28 -6.09 -24.94 -2.85
CA GLY A 28 -5.70 -24.09 -3.98
C GLY A 28 -5.41 -22.63 -3.58
N MET A 29 -6.17 -22.09 -2.62
CA MET A 29 -5.93 -20.75 -2.09
C MET A 29 -4.66 -20.70 -1.23
N PHE A 30 -4.42 -21.70 -0.39
CA PHE A 30 -3.17 -21.81 0.38
C PHE A 30 -1.95 -21.98 -0.52
N GLN A 31 -2.08 -22.79 -1.57
CA GLN A 31 -1.02 -22.98 -2.55
C GLN A 31 -0.77 -21.69 -3.34
N SER A 32 -1.81 -20.98 -3.77
CA SER A 32 -1.71 -19.67 -4.42
C SER A 32 -1.05 -18.60 -3.53
N ILE A 33 -1.40 -18.55 -2.24
CA ILE A 33 -0.79 -17.62 -1.27
C ILE A 33 0.68 -17.97 -1.01
N ARG A 34 1.05 -19.25 -1.08
CA ARG A 34 2.43 -19.73 -0.96
C ARG A 34 3.24 -19.40 -2.21
N ASP A 35 2.71 -19.72 -3.40
CA ASP A 35 3.37 -19.54 -4.69
C ASP A 35 3.49 -18.06 -5.08
N ASN A 36 2.54 -17.21 -4.67
CA ASN A 36 2.65 -15.75 -4.80
C ASN A 36 3.65 -15.11 -3.83
N GLY A 37 4.37 -15.90 -3.02
CA GLY A 37 5.42 -15.43 -2.12
C GLY A 37 4.90 -14.65 -0.90
N THR A 38 3.58 -14.56 -0.69
CA THR A 38 2.98 -13.85 0.44
C THR A 38 3.40 -14.45 1.78
N VAL A 39 3.53 -15.78 1.86
CA VAL A 39 4.03 -16.48 3.06
C VAL A 39 5.48 -16.11 3.36
N GLU A 40 6.32 -16.03 2.32
CA GLU A 40 7.72 -15.62 2.48
C GLU A 40 7.85 -14.14 2.83
N LEU A 41 6.96 -13.29 2.30
CA LEU A 41 6.87 -11.86 2.67
C LEU A 41 6.46 -11.69 4.14
N ILE A 42 5.46 -12.43 4.61
CA ILE A 42 5.04 -12.44 6.02
C ILE A 42 6.17 -12.98 6.89
N ARG A 43 6.87 -14.04 6.48
CA ARG A 43 8.02 -14.58 7.22
C ARG A 43 9.16 -13.57 7.29
N ALA A 44 9.45 -12.87 6.20
CA ALA A 44 10.45 -11.82 6.16
C ALA A 44 10.06 -10.61 7.02
N GLN A 45 8.78 -10.20 7.00
CA GLN A 45 8.24 -9.15 7.87
C GLN A 45 8.30 -9.55 9.34
N LEU A 46 7.93 -10.78 9.69
CA LEU A 46 8.02 -11.30 11.06
C LEU A 46 9.48 -11.39 11.51
N ARG A 47 10.40 -11.85 10.67
CA ARG A 47 11.84 -11.84 10.98
C ARG A 47 12.36 -10.42 11.20
N ARG A 48 11.98 -9.47 10.35
CA ARG A 48 12.36 -8.06 10.49
C ARG A 48 11.78 -7.45 11.77
N GLN A 49 10.50 -7.70 12.07
CA GLN A 49 9.88 -7.29 13.33
C GLN A 49 10.51 -7.96 14.55
N PHE A 50 10.95 -9.21 14.44
CA PHE A 50 11.60 -9.92 15.55
C PHE A 50 13.00 -9.35 15.80
N ILE A 51 13.75 -9.04 14.74
CA ILE A 51 15.06 -8.37 14.83
C ILE A 51 14.90 -6.95 15.36
N GLU A 52 13.91 -6.19 14.88
CA GLU A 52 13.59 -4.85 15.39
C GLU A 52 13.17 -4.91 16.86
N LYS A 53 12.37 -5.90 17.28
CA LYS A 53 12.03 -6.13 18.68
C LYS A 53 13.25 -6.53 19.51
N LEU A 54 14.15 -7.36 19.00
CA LEU A 54 15.41 -7.69 19.69
C LEU A 54 16.33 -6.47 19.80
N GLN A 55 16.43 -5.64 18.76
CA GLN A 55 17.21 -4.41 18.78
C GLN A 55 16.59 -3.38 19.72
N GLN A 56 15.26 -3.23 19.71
CA GLN A 56 14.54 -2.42 20.69
C GLN A 56 14.70 -2.96 22.10
N HIS A 57 14.72 -4.28 22.31
CA HIS A 57 14.99 -4.87 23.62
C HIS A 57 16.41 -4.61 24.09
N ARG A 58 17.42 -4.62 23.20
CA ARG A 58 18.80 -4.23 23.53
C ARG A 58 18.96 -2.74 23.80
N LEU A 59 18.28 -1.88 23.03
CA LEU A 59 18.29 -0.43 23.24
C LEU A 59 17.48 -0.01 24.47
N ASN A 60 16.47 -0.81 24.85
CA ASN A 60 15.72 -0.63 26.10
C ASN A 60 16.50 -1.22 27.28
N ASP A 61 17.23 -2.33 27.15
CA ASP A 61 18.16 -2.81 28.21
C ASP A 61 19.21 -1.75 28.53
N ASP A 62 19.82 -1.12 27.51
CA ASP A 62 20.79 -0.03 27.70
C ASP A 62 20.16 1.26 28.29
N ARG A 63 18.83 1.45 28.19
CA ARG A 63 18.12 2.61 28.77
C ARG A 63 17.45 2.32 30.11
N ASP A 64 17.12 1.06 30.37
CA ASP A 64 16.55 0.57 31.62
C ASP A 64 17.65 0.26 32.66
N ASP A 65 18.92 0.11 32.26
CA ASP A 65 20.05 0.00 33.20
C ASP A 65 20.34 1.31 33.98
N GLU A 66 19.92 2.48 33.46
CA GLU A 66 20.00 3.76 34.21
C GLU A 66 18.73 4.09 35.01
N ASN A 67 17.57 3.52 34.67
CA ASN A 67 16.27 3.87 35.30
C ASN A 67 15.56 2.73 36.03
N ASN A 68 16.07 1.51 36.00
CA ASN A 68 15.39 0.33 36.56
C ASN A 68 16.25 -0.44 37.58
N ALA A 69 17.05 0.27 38.36
CA ALA A 69 17.75 -0.25 39.55
C ALA A 69 16.82 -0.75 40.69
N GLY A 70 15.51 -0.83 40.46
CA GLY A 70 14.52 -1.15 41.49
C GLY A 70 13.80 -2.50 41.37
N ARG A 71 13.76 -3.14 40.18
CA ARG A 71 12.83 -4.27 39.97
C ARG A 71 13.32 -5.34 38.99
N ALA A 72 14.49 -5.91 39.24
CA ALA A 72 14.87 -7.24 38.75
C ALA A 72 16.00 -7.82 39.62
N ASN A 73 15.75 -7.91 40.92
CA ASN A 73 16.70 -8.51 41.87
C ASN A 73 16.07 -9.75 42.51
N GLN A 74 15.73 -10.72 41.66
CA GLN A 74 15.58 -12.11 42.05
C GLN A 74 16.47 -12.90 41.10
N ASP A 75 17.55 -13.47 41.66
CA ASP A 75 18.41 -14.53 41.12
C ASP A 75 19.78 -14.20 40.50
N ALA A 76 20.31 -12.98 40.61
CA ALA A 76 21.74 -12.74 40.40
C ALA A 76 22.41 -12.27 41.70
N VAL A 77 22.96 -13.22 42.46
CA VAL A 77 23.88 -12.92 43.56
C VAL A 77 24.99 -12.02 43.01
N SER A 78 25.00 -10.75 43.42
CA SER A 78 26.12 -9.87 43.14
C SER A 78 27.35 -10.48 43.79
N SER A 79 28.25 -11.06 42.98
CA SER A 79 29.45 -11.71 43.49
C SER A 79 30.26 -10.69 44.27
N THR A 80 30.83 -11.12 45.40
CA THR A 80 31.74 -10.28 46.20
C THR A 80 32.90 -9.80 45.33
N PRO A 81 33.54 -8.66 45.65
CA PRO A 81 34.66 -8.14 44.86
C PRO A 81 35.79 -9.16 44.66
N ASP A 82 36.02 -10.03 45.66
CA ASP A 82 37.00 -11.11 45.60
C ASP A 82 36.58 -12.22 44.63
N GLU A 83 35.30 -12.58 44.59
CA GLU A 83 34.76 -13.54 43.62
C GLU A 83 34.82 -13.00 42.19
N LYS A 84 34.55 -11.71 41.97
CA LYS A 84 34.68 -11.08 40.64
C LYS A 84 36.12 -11.10 40.14
N LEU A 85 37.09 -10.96 41.06
CA LEU A 85 38.51 -11.10 40.75
C LEU A 85 38.84 -12.54 40.35
N VAL A 86 38.34 -13.53 41.09
CA VAL A 86 38.53 -14.96 40.79
C VAL A 86 37.89 -15.34 39.46
N HIS A 87 36.66 -14.90 39.19
CA HIS A 87 35.99 -15.09 37.90
C HIS A 87 36.80 -14.48 36.76
N GLY A 88 37.37 -13.30 36.97
CA GLY A 88 38.27 -12.67 36.00
C GLY A 88 39.55 -13.45 35.72
N LEU A 89 40.18 -13.99 36.77
CA LEU A 89 41.36 -14.85 36.63
C LEU A 89 41.04 -16.16 35.89
N VAL A 90 39.88 -16.77 36.15
CA VAL A 90 39.46 -18.01 35.48
C VAL A 90 39.11 -17.76 34.02
N ALA A 91 38.34 -16.70 33.72
CA ALA A 91 37.98 -16.35 32.35
C ALA A 91 39.21 -15.96 31.52
N GLU A 92 40.17 -15.22 32.09
CA GLU A 92 41.47 -14.93 31.46
C GLU A 92 42.26 -16.21 31.18
N TYR A 93 42.30 -17.14 32.13
CA TYR A 93 42.92 -18.45 31.93
C TYR A 93 42.26 -19.24 30.79
N LEU A 94 40.93 -19.33 30.76
CA LEU A 94 40.18 -20.03 29.71
C LEU A 94 40.43 -19.41 28.33
N ALA A 95 40.45 -18.08 28.24
CA ALA A 95 40.80 -17.35 27.03
C ALA A 95 42.25 -17.63 26.59
N SER A 96 43.22 -17.57 27.51
CA SER A 96 44.64 -17.83 27.23
C SER A 96 44.93 -19.25 26.71
N LYS A 97 44.08 -20.22 27.06
CA LYS A 97 44.19 -21.62 26.66
C LYS A 97 43.35 -21.96 25.43
N GLY A 98 42.62 -21.00 24.86
CA GLY A 98 41.76 -21.21 23.70
C GLY A 98 40.54 -22.08 23.99
N LEU A 99 40.06 -22.11 25.23
CA LEU A 99 38.89 -22.90 25.65
C LEU A 99 37.59 -22.12 25.42
N GLU A 100 37.35 -21.73 24.16
CA GLU A 100 36.27 -20.82 23.77
C GLU A 100 34.87 -21.38 24.09
N ASN A 101 34.66 -22.69 23.89
CA ASN A 101 33.38 -23.33 24.20
C ASN A 101 33.06 -23.28 25.70
N THR A 102 34.07 -23.48 26.55
CA THR A 102 33.92 -23.41 28.01
C THR A 102 33.70 -21.97 28.44
N LEU A 103 34.42 -21.02 27.84
CA LEU A 103 34.25 -19.59 28.12
C LEU A 103 32.86 -19.08 27.73
N ALA A 104 32.32 -19.52 26.59
CA ALA A 104 30.99 -19.12 26.10
C ALA A 104 29.85 -19.58 27.03
N VAL A 105 30.05 -20.67 27.79
CA VAL A 105 29.12 -21.14 28.82
C VAL A 105 29.39 -20.48 30.18
N PHE A 106 30.67 -20.33 30.53
CA PHE A 106 31.10 -19.76 31.80
C PHE A 106 30.66 -18.31 32.02
N ILE A 107 30.78 -17.43 31.01
CA ILE A 107 30.45 -16.00 31.14
C ILE A 107 28.94 -15.77 31.44
N PRO A 108 28.00 -16.44 30.74
CA PRO A 108 26.60 -16.41 31.13
C PRO A 108 26.33 -16.99 32.53
N GLU A 109 26.99 -18.10 32.90
CA GLU A 109 26.79 -18.77 34.20
C GLU A 109 27.18 -17.90 35.40
N ILE A 110 28.21 -17.05 35.27
CA ILE A 110 28.62 -16.13 36.34
C ILE A 110 27.78 -14.85 36.42
N GLY A 111 26.71 -14.71 35.63
CA GLY A 111 25.89 -13.49 35.57
C GLY A 111 26.43 -12.41 34.62
N GLY A 112 27.17 -12.83 33.59
CA GLY A 112 27.69 -11.96 32.55
C GLY A 112 28.99 -11.24 32.90
N SER A 113 29.48 -10.43 31.96
CA SER A 113 30.73 -9.67 32.08
C SER A 113 30.76 -8.66 33.25
N ARG A 114 29.61 -8.31 33.83
CA ARG A 114 29.48 -7.43 35.02
C ARG A 114 29.98 -8.08 36.32
N ASN A 115 30.10 -9.41 36.35
CA ASN A 115 30.59 -10.19 37.49
C ASN A 115 32.02 -10.71 37.30
N GLN A 116 32.77 -10.10 36.39
CA GLN A 116 34.18 -10.35 36.14
C GLN A 116 34.95 -9.02 36.14
N VAL A 117 36.17 -9.03 36.68
CA VAL A 117 37.14 -7.94 36.49
C VAL A 117 38.00 -8.25 35.26
N ASP A 118 38.20 -7.25 34.39
CA ASP A 118 39.08 -7.42 33.23
C ASP A 118 40.54 -7.61 33.65
N SER A 119 41.21 -8.52 32.95
CA SER A 119 42.60 -8.91 33.15
C SER A 119 43.58 -7.74 33.13
N THR A 120 43.32 -6.72 32.31
CA THR A 120 44.12 -5.50 32.19
C THR A 120 44.08 -4.68 33.47
N THR A 121 42.89 -4.48 34.04
CA THR A 121 42.65 -3.79 35.31
C THR A 121 43.38 -4.46 36.48
N ILE A 122 43.45 -5.80 36.47
CA ILE A 122 44.15 -6.57 37.51
C ILE A 122 45.66 -6.37 37.40
N LEU A 123 46.21 -6.38 36.19
CA LEU A 123 47.63 -6.16 35.92
C LEU A 123 48.08 -4.73 36.25
N GLU A 124 47.25 -3.73 35.94
CA GLU A 124 47.50 -2.32 36.28
C GLU A 124 47.61 -2.10 37.79
N LYS A 125 46.73 -2.72 38.59
CA LYS A 125 46.80 -2.64 40.05
C LYS A 125 47.97 -3.43 40.65
N MET A 126 48.48 -4.44 39.96
CA MET A 126 49.56 -5.29 40.44
C MET A 126 50.97 -4.83 40.02
N GLU A 127 51.10 -3.72 39.29
CA GLU A 127 52.37 -3.17 38.77
C GLU A 127 53.27 -4.24 38.11
N ARG A 128 52.68 -5.19 37.38
CA ARG A 128 53.40 -6.30 36.75
C ARG A 128 53.24 -6.28 35.23
N VAL A 129 54.37 -6.43 34.54
CA VAL A 129 54.44 -6.50 33.08
C VAL A 129 53.82 -7.81 32.58
N SER A 130 53.06 -7.72 31.50
CA SER A 130 52.52 -8.85 30.72
C SER A 130 53.61 -9.88 30.43
N THR A 131 53.63 -10.96 31.19
CA THR A 131 54.31 -12.21 30.82
C THR A 131 53.29 -12.99 30.03
N GLY A 132 53.56 -13.44 28.80
CA GLY A 132 52.60 -14.13 27.89
C GLY A 132 52.05 -15.49 28.37
N HIS A 133 51.88 -15.67 29.67
CA HIS A 133 51.22 -16.75 30.37
C HIS A 133 50.01 -16.18 31.13
N SER A 134 48.99 -17.00 31.36
CA SER A 134 47.84 -16.56 32.13
C SER A 134 48.20 -16.10 33.54
N LEU A 135 47.52 -15.07 34.02
CA LEU A 135 47.77 -14.45 35.30
C LEU A 135 47.57 -15.45 36.45
N LEU A 136 46.58 -16.33 36.33
CA LEU A 136 46.35 -17.45 37.24
C LEU A 136 47.58 -18.37 37.33
N PHE A 137 48.22 -18.68 36.21
CA PHE A 137 49.42 -19.52 36.17
C PHE A 137 50.64 -18.84 36.83
N VAL A 138 50.78 -17.52 36.64
CA VAL A 138 51.84 -16.71 37.29
C VAL A 138 51.64 -16.68 38.81
N LEU A 139 50.41 -16.50 39.29
CA LEU A 139 50.07 -16.49 40.71
C LEU A 139 50.38 -17.83 41.39
N VAL A 140 50.00 -18.95 40.74
CA VAL A 140 50.30 -20.29 41.28
C VAL A 140 51.80 -20.55 41.35
N LYS A 141 52.58 -20.16 40.31
CA LYS A 141 54.04 -20.27 40.35
C LYS A 141 54.66 -19.46 41.49
N GLU A 142 54.18 -18.24 41.73
CA GLU A 142 54.69 -17.38 42.80
C GLU A 142 54.32 -17.91 44.19
N LEU A 143 53.12 -18.49 44.35
CA LEU A 143 52.74 -19.19 45.58
C LEU A 143 53.66 -20.38 45.86
N VAL A 144 53.92 -21.23 44.85
CA VAL A 144 54.85 -22.35 44.98
C VAL A 144 56.26 -21.88 45.38
N ARG A 145 56.76 -20.81 44.76
CA ARG A 145 58.06 -20.21 45.12
C ARG A 145 58.09 -19.72 46.57
N ARG A 146 57.03 -19.04 47.03
CA ARG A 146 56.92 -18.54 48.42
C ARG A 146 56.81 -19.67 49.44
N PHE A 147 56.04 -20.72 49.14
CA PHE A 147 55.95 -21.89 50.00
C PHE A 147 57.25 -22.70 50.06
N GLN A 148 58.06 -22.69 48.99
CA GLN A 148 59.41 -23.26 48.97
C GLN A 148 60.43 -22.42 49.76
N LEU A 149 60.22 -21.12 49.91
CA LEU A 149 61.07 -20.22 50.70
C LEU A 149 60.68 -20.21 52.20
N ALA A 150 59.42 -20.48 52.53
CA ALA A 150 58.90 -20.49 53.90
C ALA A 150 59.36 -21.71 54.73
N THR A 151 60.08 -22.66 54.16
CA THR A 151 60.71 -23.78 54.89
C THR A 151 62.17 -23.51 55.29
N MET A 152 62.71 -22.33 55.02
CA MET A 152 63.96 -21.87 55.65
C MET A 152 63.60 -21.29 57.02
N ASP A 153 63.62 -22.16 58.03
CA ASP A 153 63.55 -21.82 59.45
C ASP A 153 64.56 -20.71 59.75
N SER A 154 64.09 -19.48 59.95
CA SER A 154 64.90 -18.36 60.40
C SER A 154 65.17 -18.52 61.90
N GLY A 155 65.97 -19.54 62.23
CA GLY A 155 66.53 -19.72 63.55
C GLY A 155 67.47 -18.56 63.85
N THR A 156 67.13 -17.77 64.85
CA THR A 156 68.04 -16.89 65.58
C THR A 156 69.31 -17.68 65.93
N GLN A 157 70.43 -17.35 65.28
CA GLN A 157 71.74 -17.91 65.58
C GLN A 157 72.23 -17.38 66.93
N THR A 158 71.85 -18.05 68.02
CA THR A 158 72.69 -18.15 69.22
C THR A 158 73.45 -19.47 69.15
N ALA A 159 74.42 -19.54 68.25
CA ALA A 159 75.52 -20.49 68.36
C ALA A 159 76.62 -19.80 69.17
N MET A 160 76.56 -20.02 70.49
CA MET A 160 77.65 -19.76 71.41
C MET A 160 78.88 -20.58 71.00
N ASP A 161 80.02 -19.91 70.81
CA ASP A 161 81.35 -20.45 71.10
C ASP A 161 82.36 -19.29 71.26
N CYS A 162 82.14 -18.44 72.27
CA CYS A 162 83.20 -17.59 72.79
C CYS A 162 83.08 -17.55 74.31
N PHE A 163 84.05 -18.14 75.01
CA PHE A 163 84.22 -17.94 76.44
C PHE A 163 84.43 -16.44 76.69
N ASP A 164 83.52 -15.86 77.47
CA ASP A 164 83.59 -14.54 78.12
C ASP A 164 83.10 -13.28 77.35
N HIS A 165 81.79 -13.23 77.08
CA HIS A 165 81.08 -12.00 76.64
C HIS A 165 81.30 -10.79 77.55
N ARG A 166 81.61 -11.00 78.83
CA ARG A 166 81.90 -9.94 79.79
C ARG A 166 83.16 -9.16 79.40
N ILE A 167 84.19 -9.86 78.94
CA ILE A 167 85.48 -9.26 78.56
C ILE A 167 85.36 -8.45 77.27
N VAL A 168 84.54 -8.89 76.32
CA VAL A 168 84.29 -8.13 75.07
C VAL A 168 83.55 -6.84 75.38
N LEU A 169 82.47 -6.90 76.16
CA LEU A 169 81.74 -5.70 76.57
C LEU A 169 82.59 -4.76 77.42
N GLU A 170 83.43 -5.31 78.30
CA GLU A 170 84.35 -4.53 79.14
C GLU A 170 85.45 -3.86 78.30
N ASN A 171 85.98 -4.54 77.27
CA ASN A 171 86.93 -3.93 76.34
C ASN A 171 86.28 -2.85 75.46
N GLU A 172 85.03 -3.05 75.04
CA GLU A 172 84.27 -2.05 74.29
C GLU A 172 83.94 -0.82 75.15
N LEU A 173 83.46 -1.02 76.38
CA LEU A 173 83.24 0.06 77.34
C LEU A 173 84.54 0.80 77.68
N ARG A 174 85.65 0.07 77.89
CA ARG A 174 86.96 0.67 78.17
C ARG A 174 87.51 1.42 76.96
N ARG A 175 87.23 0.97 75.74
CA ARG A 175 87.60 1.71 74.52
C ARG A 175 86.81 3.02 74.41
N VAL A 176 85.51 2.99 74.69
CA VAL A 176 84.67 4.19 74.73
C VAL A 176 85.12 5.14 75.83
N GLU A 177 85.40 4.63 77.03
CA GLU A 177 85.88 5.42 78.16
C GLU A 177 87.26 6.05 77.87
N ASN A 178 88.20 5.28 77.32
CA ASN A 178 89.51 5.80 76.91
C ASN A 178 89.40 6.86 75.81
N SER A 179 88.49 6.67 74.85
CA SER A 179 88.23 7.66 73.79
C SER A 179 87.65 8.95 74.38
N TYR A 180 86.68 8.84 75.28
CA TYR A 180 86.06 9.98 75.95
C TYR A 180 87.05 10.74 76.85
N LEU A 181 87.89 10.03 77.60
CA LEU A 181 88.93 10.64 78.43
C LEU A 181 90.00 11.34 77.59
N ALA A 182 90.38 10.78 76.44
CA ALA A 182 91.29 11.41 75.50
C ALA A 182 90.68 12.69 74.89
N GLU A 183 89.41 12.66 74.51
CA GLU A 183 88.67 13.85 74.03
C GLU A 183 88.56 14.93 75.11
N CYS A 184 88.25 14.55 76.36
CA CYS A 184 88.20 15.46 77.50
C CYS A 184 89.57 16.10 77.81
N ALA A 185 90.66 15.34 77.67
CA ALA A 185 92.03 15.85 77.84
C ALA A 185 92.41 16.80 76.70
N ALA A 186 92.05 16.48 75.46
CA ALA A 186 92.25 17.36 74.30
C ALA A 186 91.45 18.68 74.44
N GLN A 187 90.20 18.61 74.91
CA GLN A 187 89.36 19.78 75.18
C GLN A 187 89.94 20.72 76.24
N LYS A 188 90.63 20.18 77.25
CA LYS A 188 91.29 20.98 78.30
C LYS A 188 92.55 21.70 77.79
N LEU A 189 93.19 21.19 76.74
CA LEU A 189 94.43 21.74 76.19
C LEU A 189 94.16 22.98 75.31
N GLU A 190 93.06 22.97 74.54
CA GLU A 190 92.66 24.07 73.66
C GLU A 190 91.14 24.36 73.74
N PRO A 191 90.67 24.94 74.85
CA PRO A 191 89.23 25.15 75.09
C PRO A 191 88.57 26.13 74.08
N GLU A 192 89.30 27.12 73.56
CA GLU A 192 88.77 28.09 72.60
C GLU A 192 88.46 27.46 71.24
N LYS A 193 89.34 26.58 70.73
CA LYS A 193 89.12 25.88 69.46
C LYS A 193 87.95 24.89 69.55
N SER A 194 87.79 24.21 70.68
CA SER A 194 86.62 23.34 70.91
C SER A 194 85.31 24.12 70.98
N LEU A 195 85.32 25.35 71.51
CA LEU A 195 84.14 26.22 71.54
C LEU A 195 83.81 26.75 70.13
N GLU A 196 84.81 27.24 69.40
CA GLU A 196 84.66 27.74 68.02
C GLU A 196 84.13 26.66 67.10
N GLU A 197 84.67 25.44 67.17
CA GLU A 197 84.23 24.30 66.37
C GLU A 197 82.77 23.92 66.69
N ARG A 198 82.37 24.00 67.97
CA ARG A 198 80.98 23.79 68.40
C ARG A 198 80.06 24.91 67.92
N MET A 199 80.51 26.17 67.91
CA MET A 199 79.75 27.30 67.38
C MET A 199 79.54 27.18 65.87
N VAL A 200 80.57 26.78 65.12
CA VAL A 200 80.47 26.51 63.68
C VAL A 200 79.54 25.32 63.41
N GLN A 201 79.61 24.28 64.23
CA GLN A 201 78.68 23.14 64.16
C GLN A 201 77.23 23.61 64.38
N TYR A 202 76.96 24.39 65.44
CA TYR A 202 75.63 24.93 65.70
C TYR A 202 75.13 25.86 64.59
N GLN A 203 76.00 26.67 64.01
CA GLN A 203 75.64 27.53 62.89
C GLN A 203 75.26 26.71 61.66
N ARG A 204 76.06 25.68 61.31
CA ARG A 204 75.74 24.76 60.20
C ARG A 204 74.45 23.98 60.44
N GLU A 205 74.22 23.52 61.66
CA GLU A 205 72.98 22.83 62.04
C GLU A 205 71.78 23.79 61.94
N TYR A 206 71.92 25.04 62.39
CA TYR A 206 70.87 26.05 62.29
C TYR A 206 70.59 26.43 60.83
N ASP A 207 71.62 26.69 60.03
CA ASP A 207 71.50 26.96 58.60
C ASP A 207 70.83 25.78 57.87
N GLY A 208 71.22 24.54 58.21
CA GLY A 208 70.59 23.34 57.69
C GLY A 208 69.12 23.18 58.09
N ILE A 209 68.72 23.59 59.30
CA ILE A 209 67.31 23.62 59.72
C ILE A 209 66.54 24.69 58.95
N CYS A 210 67.12 25.88 58.77
CA CYS A 210 66.53 26.96 57.99
C CYS A 210 66.34 26.58 56.51
N GLU A 211 67.34 25.96 55.88
CA GLU A 211 67.26 25.48 54.50
C GLU A 211 66.18 24.41 54.32
N LYS A 212 66.11 23.43 55.24
CA LYS A 212 65.06 22.40 55.22
C LYS A 212 63.67 23.02 55.32
N ARG A 213 63.47 23.95 56.27
CA ARG A 213 62.19 24.65 56.42
C ARG A 213 61.83 25.45 55.17
N LEU A 214 62.80 26.11 54.54
CA LEU A 214 62.57 26.83 53.29
C LEU A 214 62.19 25.87 52.14
N GLN A 215 62.86 24.72 52.03
CA GLN A 215 62.52 23.69 51.04
C GLN A 215 61.11 23.14 51.24
N GLU A 216 60.73 22.83 52.48
CA GLU A 216 59.38 22.37 52.83
C GLU A 216 58.31 23.39 52.45
N GLU A 217 58.51 24.67 52.76
CA GLU A 217 57.58 25.76 52.37
C GLU A 217 57.50 25.91 50.84
N LEU A 218 58.62 25.80 50.13
CA LEU A 218 58.65 25.84 48.67
C LEU A 218 57.93 24.64 48.03
N GLU A 219 58.07 23.45 48.61
CA GLU A 219 57.35 22.26 48.15
C GLU A 219 55.85 22.38 48.41
N GLN A 220 55.47 22.87 49.60
CA GLN A 220 54.08 23.18 49.91
C GLN A 220 53.50 24.18 48.91
N TYR A 221 54.18 25.31 48.67
CA TYR A 221 53.75 26.31 47.69
C TYR A 221 53.63 25.74 46.27
N LYS A 222 54.61 24.97 45.81
CA LYS A 222 54.53 24.31 44.48
C LYS A 222 53.35 23.35 44.41
N SER A 223 53.13 22.56 45.45
CA SER A 223 52.04 21.59 45.49
C SER A 223 50.66 22.28 45.46
N THR A 224 50.49 23.39 46.19
CA THR A 224 49.25 24.15 46.23
C THR A 224 48.98 24.88 44.92
N GLU A 225 49.98 25.52 44.32
CA GLU A 225 49.87 26.16 43.00
C GLU A 225 49.51 25.15 41.91
N VAL A 226 50.17 23.99 41.87
CA VAL A 226 49.82 22.91 40.92
C VAL A 226 48.39 22.41 41.16
N ALA A 227 47.96 22.29 42.42
CA ALA A 227 46.59 21.88 42.74
C ALA A 227 45.56 22.93 42.30
N LEU A 228 45.84 24.22 42.48
CA LEU A 228 45.01 25.33 42.05
C LEU A 228 44.87 25.37 40.52
N VAL A 229 45.98 25.35 39.79
CA VAL A 229 45.97 25.33 38.32
C VAL A 229 45.17 24.14 37.80
N ARG A 230 45.40 22.94 38.35
CA ARG A 230 44.63 21.74 37.98
C ARG A 230 43.13 21.88 38.28
N ALA A 231 42.77 22.54 39.38
CA ALA A 231 41.37 22.78 39.73
C ALA A 231 40.71 23.80 38.80
N GLU A 232 41.42 24.87 38.44
CA GLU A 232 40.93 25.88 37.51
C GLU A 232 40.75 25.32 36.10
N GLU A 233 41.71 24.54 35.60
CA GLU A 233 41.61 23.89 34.29
C GLU A 233 40.45 22.89 34.26
N ARG A 234 40.28 22.04 35.29
CA ARG A 234 39.10 21.17 35.41
C ARG A 234 37.80 21.97 35.39
N LYS A 235 37.74 23.12 36.07
CA LYS A 235 36.56 23.99 36.09
C LYS A 235 36.29 24.59 34.71
N ARG A 236 37.32 24.96 33.95
CA ARG A 236 37.19 25.45 32.57
C ARG A 236 36.68 24.34 31.65
N PHE A 237 37.29 23.16 31.67
CA PHE A 237 36.83 22.02 30.87
C PHE A 237 35.40 21.63 31.19
N ASN A 238 35.01 21.56 32.47
CA ASN A 238 33.63 21.26 32.84
C ASN A 238 32.63 22.29 32.28
N ARG A 239 32.97 23.58 32.32
CA ARG A 239 32.13 24.64 31.71
C ARG A 239 32.00 24.47 30.20
N GLU A 240 33.09 24.15 29.50
CA GLU A 240 33.06 23.92 28.05
C GLU A 240 32.20 22.71 27.71
N VAL A 241 32.33 21.61 28.46
CA VAL A 241 31.50 20.42 28.30
C VAL A 241 30.03 20.74 28.57
N ASP A 242 29.71 21.48 29.62
CA ASP A 242 28.33 21.87 29.94
C ASP A 242 27.74 22.80 28.89
N ASN A 243 28.54 23.73 28.33
CA ASN A 243 28.12 24.58 27.22
C ASN A 243 27.84 23.76 25.95
N LEU A 244 28.69 22.78 25.63
CA LEU A 244 28.49 21.88 24.50
C LEU A 244 27.23 21.04 24.68
N ARG A 245 27.00 20.49 25.88
CA ARG A 245 25.76 19.76 26.21
C ARG A 245 24.53 20.65 26.06
N ALA A 246 24.57 21.86 26.59
CA ALA A 246 23.47 22.81 26.49
C ALA A 246 23.17 23.19 25.04
N SER A 247 24.20 23.45 24.24
CA SER A 247 24.06 23.75 22.81
C SER A 247 23.46 22.57 22.04
N LEU A 248 23.95 21.35 22.26
CA LEU A 248 23.40 20.15 21.63
C LEU A 248 21.94 19.94 22.02
N LEU A 249 21.59 20.05 23.30
CA LEU A 249 20.20 19.93 23.76
C LEU A 249 19.31 21.00 23.13
N GLN A 250 19.80 22.22 22.96
CA GLN A 250 19.05 23.29 22.29
C GLN A 250 18.85 22.98 20.81
N GLU A 251 19.87 22.50 20.09
CA GLU A 251 19.75 22.07 18.69
C GLU A 251 18.73 20.93 18.53
N TYR A 252 18.75 19.94 19.43
CA TYR A 252 17.75 18.87 19.44
C TYR A 252 16.32 19.40 19.69
N ARG A 253 16.15 20.32 20.64
CA ARG A 253 14.85 20.97 20.91
C ARG A 253 14.36 21.75 19.69
N ASN A 254 15.20 22.61 19.11
CA ASN A 254 14.87 23.37 17.92
C ASN A 254 14.50 22.44 16.75
N LYS A 255 15.23 21.34 16.55
CA LYS A 255 14.91 20.35 15.51
C LYS A 255 13.57 19.68 15.78
N GLN A 256 13.28 19.31 17.02
CA GLN A 256 12.02 18.71 17.41
C GLN A 256 10.84 19.68 17.21
N GLU A 257 11.00 20.95 17.59
CA GLU A 257 9.99 22.00 17.38
C GLU A 257 9.70 22.19 15.90
N ARG A 258 10.72 22.28 15.05
CA ARG A 258 10.55 22.40 13.58
C ARG A 258 9.86 21.19 12.96
N LEU A 259 10.16 19.99 13.45
CA LEU A 259 9.46 18.78 12.99
C LEU A 259 7.99 18.80 13.42
N GLN A 260 7.70 19.20 14.66
CA GLN A 260 6.33 19.32 15.15
C GLN A 260 5.53 20.42 14.43
N GLU A 261 6.16 21.54 14.09
CA GLU A 261 5.56 22.59 13.28
C GLU A 261 5.25 22.07 11.87
N HIS A 262 6.22 21.38 11.24
CA HIS A 262 6.03 20.80 9.93
C HIS A 262 4.95 19.72 9.89
N GLU A 263 4.88 18.86 10.92
CA GLU A 263 3.81 17.87 11.09
C GLU A 263 2.45 18.55 11.19
N ARG A 264 2.31 19.60 12.00
CA ARG A 264 1.07 20.39 12.11
C ARG A 264 0.69 21.05 10.78
N GLU A 265 1.66 21.61 10.06
CA GLU A 265 1.42 22.21 8.74
C GLU A 265 0.91 21.16 7.74
N LEU A 266 1.50 19.96 7.72
CA LEU A 266 1.05 18.87 6.87
C LEU A 266 -0.35 18.39 7.24
N GLU A 267 -0.66 18.25 8.53
CA GLU A 267 -1.99 17.88 9.01
C GLU A 267 -3.04 18.90 8.57
N LEU A 268 -2.76 20.20 8.73
CA LEU A 268 -3.65 21.27 8.28
C LEU A 268 -3.85 21.26 6.77
N ALA A 269 -2.77 21.12 5.99
CA ALA A 269 -2.83 21.04 4.54
C ALA A 269 -3.63 19.82 4.06
N PHE A 270 -3.44 18.66 4.71
CA PHE A 270 -4.18 17.44 4.41
C PHE A 270 -5.68 17.61 4.70
N VAL A 271 -6.04 18.17 5.86
CA VAL A 271 -7.43 18.44 6.21
C VAL A 271 -8.05 19.43 5.22
N ALA A 272 -7.36 20.52 4.90
CA ALA A 272 -7.84 21.51 3.91
C ALA A 272 -8.09 20.84 2.55
N ARG A 273 -7.13 20.03 2.07
CA ARG A 273 -7.27 19.32 0.80
C ARG A 273 -8.41 18.32 0.80
N ARG A 274 -8.61 17.60 1.90
CA ARG A 274 -9.76 16.68 2.06
C ARG A 274 -11.07 17.45 1.99
N THR A 275 -11.19 18.57 2.71
CA THR A 275 -12.41 19.38 2.70
C THR A 275 -12.70 19.96 1.32
N GLU A 276 -11.69 20.43 0.59
CA GLU A 276 -11.83 20.92 -0.79
C GLU A 276 -12.35 19.83 -1.74
N LEU A 277 -11.81 18.61 -1.62
CA LEU A 277 -12.27 17.48 -2.43
C LEU A 277 -13.71 17.08 -2.06
N GLU A 278 -14.06 17.04 -0.77
CA GLU A 278 -15.42 16.76 -0.31
C GLU A 278 -16.42 17.80 -0.79
N THR A 279 -16.08 19.09 -0.75
CA THR A 279 -16.94 20.17 -1.26
C THR A 279 -17.11 20.08 -2.76
N SER A 280 -16.04 19.84 -3.52
CA SER A 280 -16.13 19.68 -4.98
C SER A 280 -16.96 18.46 -5.40
N LEU A 281 -16.85 17.35 -4.66
CA LEU A 281 -17.68 16.17 -4.88
C LEU A 281 -19.14 16.45 -4.55
N PHE A 282 -19.40 17.17 -3.46
CA PHE A 282 -20.77 17.58 -3.13
C PHE A 282 -21.37 18.48 -4.21
N GLU A 283 -20.63 19.47 -4.70
CA GLU A 283 -21.08 20.37 -5.77
C GLU A 283 -21.36 19.62 -7.08
N THR A 284 -20.46 18.74 -7.51
CA THR A 284 -20.67 17.91 -8.71
C THR A 284 -21.89 17.01 -8.55
N ARG A 285 -22.07 16.37 -7.39
CA ARG A 285 -23.26 15.57 -7.09
C ARG A 285 -24.54 16.40 -7.14
N GLN A 286 -24.54 17.60 -6.58
CA GLN A 286 -25.68 18.52 -6.64
C GLN A 286 -25.99 18.96 -8.08
N SER A 287 -24.97 19.22 -8.90
CA SER A 287 -25.16 19.53 -10.32
C SER A 287 -25.82 18.36 -11.05
N LEU A 288 -25.32 17.14 -10.84
CA LEU A 288 -25.88 15.94 -11.46
C LEU A 288 -27.35 15.71 -11.05
N PHE A 289 -27.70 15.96 -9.79
CA PHE A 289 -29.10 15.89 -9.37
C PHE A 289 -29.99 16.91 -10.08
N LYS A 290 -29.51 18.16 -10.25
CA LYS A 290 -30.24 19.18 -11.02
C LYS A 290 -30.41 18.78 -12.48
N ASP A 291 -29.40 18.18 -13.09
CA ASP A 291 -29.46 17.72 -14.47
C ASP A 291 -30.40 16.51 -14.64
N LEU A 292 -30.40 15.59 -13.68
CA LEU A 292 -31.34 14.47 -13.65
C LEU A 292 -32.78 14.96 -13.56
N GLU A 293 -33.07 15.92 -12.69
CA GLU A 293 -34.42 16.50 -12.58
C GLU A 293 -34.83 17.23 -13.86
N ARG A 294 -33.91 17.98 -14.49
CA ARG A 294 -34.15 18.60 -15.81
C ARG A 294 -34.46 17.57 -16.89
N LEU A 295 -33.74 16.46 -16.92
CA LEU A 295 -33.98 15.38 -17.88
C LEU A 295 -35.32 14.71 -17.64
N ARG A 296 -35.69 14.47 -16.37
CA ARG A 296 -36.98 13.91 -16.00
C ARG A 296 -38.15 14.80 -16.44
N VAL A 297 -38.04 16.12 -16.28
CA VAL A 297 -39.06 17.07 -16.76
C VAL A 297 -39.16 17.02 -18.29
N LYS A 298 -38.01 17.05 -19.00
CA LYS A 298 -38.00 16.96 -20.47
C LYS A 298 -38.57 15.63 -20.98
N GLU A 299 -38.30 14.53 -20.30
CA GLU A 299 -38.86 13.22 -20.64
C GLU A 299 -40.38 13.23 -20.52
N ALA A 300 -40.93 13.80 -19.43
CA ALA A 300 -42.37 13.94 -19.24
C ALA A 300 -43.00 14.85 -20.32
N GLU A 301 -42.37 15.98 -20.66
CA GLU A 301 -42.82 16.88 -21.73
C GLU A 301 -42.86 16.17 -23.09
N LEU A 302 -41.80 15.41 -23.42
CA LEU A 302 -41.73 14.64 -24.65
C LEU A 302 -42.79 13.54 -24.68
N GLN A 303 -43.04 12.86 -23.57
CA GLN A 303 -44.07 11.83 -23.48
C GLN A 303 -45.47 12.42 -23.75
N VAL A 304 -45.80 13.56 -23.13
CA VAL A 304 -47.06 14.27 -23.39
C VAL A 304 -47.17 14.69 -24.86
N LYS A 305 -46.07 15.17 -25.46
CA LYS A 305 -46.05 15.53 -26.88
C LYS A 305 -46.28 14.33 -27.78
N VAL A 306 -45.61 13.21 -27.53
CA VAL A 306 -45.79 11.96 -28.30
C VAL A 306 -47.23 11.46 -28.20
N GLU A 307 -47.84 11.49 -27.01
CA GLU A 307 -49.25 11.13 -26.83
C GLU A 307 -50.19 12.07 -27.59
N SER A 308 -49.91 13.38 -27.57
CA SER A 308 -50.68 14.38 -28.31
C SER A 308 -50.57 14.17 -29.82
N ASP A 309 -49.37 13.94 -30.32
CA ASP A 309 -49.11 13.68 -31.74
C ASP A 309 -49.82 12.39 -32.18
N PHE A 310 -49.79 11.32 -31.36
CA PHE A 310 -50.53 10.09 -31.64
C PHE A 310 -52.05 10.33 -31.76
N ARG A 311 -52.63 11.11 -30.84
CA ARG A 311 -54.06 11.49 -30.91
C ARG A 311 -54.36 12.29 -32.18
N HIS A 312 -53.49 13.24 -32.53
CA HIS A 312 -53.63 14.04 -33.75
C HIS A 312 -53.58 13.15 -35.01
N PHE A 313 -52.61 12.24 -35.10
CA PHE A 313 -52.52 11.30 -36.22
C PHE A 313 -53.75 10.39 -36.31
N ALA A 314 -54.29 9.91 -35.19
CA ALA A 314 -55.51 9.12 -35.18
C ALA A 314 -56.71 9.92 -35.72
N SER A 315 -56.88 11.17 -35.28
CA SER A 315 -57.95 12.05 -35.79
C SER A 315 -57.80 12.38 -37.28
N GLU A 316 -56.58 12.64 -37.73
CA GLU A 316 -56.28 12.88 -39.16
C GLU A 316 -56.55 11.62 -40.01
N THR A 317 -56.14 10.44 -39.53
CA THR A 317 -56.40 9.17 -40.20
C THR A 317 -57.91 8.93 -40.33
N GLN A 318 -58.68 9.16 -39.26
CA GLN A 318 -60.13 9.05 -39.30
C GLN A 318 -60.75 10.06 -40.28
N ARG A 319 -60.24 11.30 -40.31
CA ARG A 319 -60.68 12.32 -41.27
C ARG A 319 -60.43 11.88 -42.72
N PHE A 320 -59.27 11.32 -43.00
CA PHE A 320 -58.95 10.79 -44.33
C PHE A 320 -59.83 9.61 -44.71
N GLN A 321 -60.13 8.69 -43.78
CA GLN A 321 -61.06 7.58 -44.02
C GLN A 321 -62.46 8.08 -44.38
N LEU A 322 -63.01 9.03 -43.61
CA LEU A 322 -64.33 9.62 -43.90
C LEU A 322 -64.33 10.35 -45.25
N TRP A 323 -63.25 11.04 -45.57
CA TRP A 323 -63.10 11.71 -46.86
C TRP A 323 -63.04 10.71 -48.01
N GLU A 324 -62.26 9.63 -47.87
CA GLU A 324 -62.16 8.56 -48.84
C GLU A 324 -63.52 7.87 -49.04
N GLU A 325 -64.25 7.57 -47.97
CA GLU A 325 -65.63 7.05 -48.05
C GLU A 325 -66.55 8.03 -48.78
N SER A 326 -66.48 9.32 -48.48
CA SER A 326 -67.28 10.34 -49.18
C SER A 326 -66.97 10.37 -50.68
N VAL A 327 -65.70 10.35 -51.07
CA VAL A 327 -65.29 10.27 -52.48
C VAL A 327 -65.80 9.00 -53.12
N ARG A 328 -65.61 7.83 -52.48
CA ARG A 328 -66.13 6.54 -52.99
C ARG A 328 -67.65 6.58 -53.19
N THR A 329 -68.41 7.18 -52.26
CA THR A 329 -69.86 7.32 -52.44
C THR A 329 -70.23 8.24 -53.59
N GLN A 330 -69.49 9.34 -53.79
CA GLN A 330 -69.71 10.24 -54.93
C GLN A 330 -69.38 9.55 -56.26
N GLU A 331 -68.28 8.80 -56.33
CA GLU A 331 -67.90 8.01 -57.49
C GLU A 331 -68.98 6.96 -57.82
N ALA A 332 -69.44 6.18 -56.84
CA ALA A 332 -70.51 5.20 -57.02
C ALA A 332 -71.83 5.85 -57.47
N ASN A 333 -72.16 7.04 -56.95
CA ASN A 333 -73.34 7.80 -57.38
C ASN A 333 -73.22 8.25 -58.84
N LEU A 334 -72.05 8.77 -59.24
CA LEU A 334 -71.77 9.16 -60.62
C LEU A 334 -71.82 7.96 -61.56
N GLU A 335 -71.21 6.84 -61.19
CA GLU A 335 -71.30 5.57 -61.94
C GLU A 335 -72.77 5.11 -62.08
N GLY A 336 -73.56 5.25 -61.02
CA GLY A 336 -74.99 4.96 -61.04
C GLY A 336 -75.76 5.84 -62.03
N ILE A 337 -75.52 7.16 -62.02
CA ILE A 337 -76.13 8.13 -62.93
C ILE A 337 -75.70 7.86 -64.37
N VAL A 338 -74.40 7.66 -64.62
CA VAL A 338 -73.86 7.35 -65.95
C VAL A 338 -74.45 6.03 -66.46
N GLY A 339 -74.51 5.00 -65.62
CA GLY A 339 -75.12 3.72 -65.96
C GLY A 339 -76.62 3.82 -66.24
N GLN A 340 -77.36 4.67 -65.52
CA GLN A 340 -78.77 4.96 -65.82
C GLN A 340 -78.93 5.68 -67.15
N ALA A 341 -78.15 6.75 -67.39
CA ALA A 341 -78.17 7.50 -68.64
C ALA A 341 -77.80 6.62 -69.85
N MET A 342 -76.82 5.72 -69.70
CA MET A 342 -76.48 4.74 -70.74
C MET A 342 -77.65 3.80 -71.03
N ARG A 343 -78.31 3.25 -70.00
CA ARG A 343 -79.48 2.38 -70.17
C ARG A 343 -80.66 3.11 -70.81
N GLU A 344 -80.91 4.35 -70.45
CA GLU A 344 -81.96 5.17 -71.06
C GLU A 344 -81.66 5.48 -72.52
N LYS A 345 -80.41 5.84 -72.84
CA LYS A 345 -79.97 6.04 -74.22
C LYS A 345 -80.09 4.77 -75.05
N GLU A 346 -79.72 3.62 -74.50
CA GLU A 346 -79.88 2.32 -75.15
C GLU A 346 -81.35 1.96 -75.39
N ARG A 347 -82.23 2.21 -74.40
CA ARG A 347 -83.69 2.05 -74.59
C ARG A 347 -84.23 2.96 -75.67
N ALA A 348 -83.88 4.25 -75.66
CA ALA A 348 -84.32 5.21 -76.65
C ALA A 348 -83.86 4.79 -78.06
N TRP A 349 -82.60 4.38 -78.20
CA TRP A 349 -82.06 3.86 -79.45
C TRP A 349 -82.78 2.59 -79.92
N ASN A 350 -83.09 1.66 -79.00
CA ASN A 350 -83.85 0.45 -79.34
C ASN A 350 -85.27 0.77 -79.81
N ILE A 351 -85.94 1.74 -79.18
CA ILE A 351 -87.28 2.21 -79.60
C ILE A 351 -87.18 2.85 -80.99
N GLU A 352 -86.22 3.76 -81.21
CA GLU A 352 -86.01 4.40 -82.51
C GLU A 352 -85.68 3.37 -83.60
N ARG A 353 -84.85 2.38 -83.28
CA ARG A 353 -84.56 1.25 -84.18
C ARG A 353 -85.81 0.43 -84.49
N GLN A 354 -86.65 0.13 -83.50
CA GLN A 354 -87.91 -0.61 -83.73
C GLN A 354 -88.89 0.20 -84.58
N GLN A 355 -89.01 1.51 -84.33
CA GLN A 355 -89.82 2.41 -85.14
C GLN A 355 -89.31 2.46 -86.59
N ALA A 356 -87.99 2.62 -86.79
CA ALA A 356 -87.41 2.59 -88.13
C ALA A 356 -87.64 1.26 -88.85
N LEU A 357 -87.56 0.12 -88.15
CA LEU A 357 -87.91 -1.19 -88.73
C LEU A 357 -89.39 -1.29 -89.09
N ALA A 358 -90.29 -0.80 -88.23
CA ALA A 358 -91.72 -0.78 -88.51
C ALA A 358 -92.05 0.15 -89.70
N ASP A 359 -91.42 1.31 -89.81
CA ASP A 359 -91.56 2.24 -90.94
C ASP A 359 -91.03 1.63 -92.25
N ILE A 360 -89.94 0.87 -92.20
CA ILE A 360 -89.45 0.10 -93.36
C ILE A 360 -90.47 -0.96 -93.74
N GLN A 361 -91.05 -1.67 -92.75
CA GLN A 361 -92.03 -2.72 -92.99
C GLN A 361 -93.33 -2.16 -93.58
N THR A 362 -93.87 -1.07 -93.04
CA THR A 362 -95.06 -0.40 -93.60
C THR A 362 -94.79 0.09 -95.02
N LYS A 363 -93.61 0.66 -95.31
CA LYS A 363 -93.21 1.02 -96.67
C LYS A 363 -93.11 -0.19 -97.59
N GLN A 364 -92.62 -1.32 -97.11
CA GLN A 364 -92.58 -2.57 -97.88
C GLN A 364 -93.98 -3.10 -98.17
N ASP A 365 -94.89 -3.07 -97.20
CA ASP A 365 -96.29 -3.45 -97.37
C ASP A 365 -97.00 -2.52 -98.37
N ASP A 366 -96.79 -1.21 -98.23
CA ASP A 366 -97.28 -0.16 -99.15
C ASP A 366 -96.77 -0.34 -100.59
N LEU A 367 -95.50 -0.74 -100.73
CA LEU A 367 -94.89 -1.06 -102.02
C LEU A 367 -95.47 -2.36 -102.57
N ALA A 368 -95.65 -3.39 -101.74
CA ALA A 368 -96.27 -4.65 -102.14
C ALA A 368 -97.74 -4.45 -102.59
N ASP A 369 -98.49 -3.59 -101.91
CA ASP A 369 -99.85 -3.23 -102.31
C ASP A 369 -99.85 -2.43 -103.62
N ARG A 370 -98.91 -1.49 -103.80
CA ARG A 370 -98.71 -0.81 -105.09
C ARG A 370 -98.30 -1.77 -106.21
N GLU A 371 -97.48 -2.78 -105.92
CA GLU A 371 -97.15 -3.83 -106.88
C GLU A 371 -98.37 -4.67 -107.23
N ARG A 372 -99.24 -4.99 -106.25
CA ARG A 372 -100.51 -5.70 -106.50
C ARG A 372 -101.48 -4.87 -107.33
N THR A 373 -101.62 -3.57 -107.06
CA THR A 373 -102.48 -2.69 -107.87
C THR A 373 -101.93 -2.55 -109.27
N LEU A 374 -100.62 -2.34 -109.45
CA LEU A 374 -99.97 -2.34 -110.76
C LEU A 374 -100.10 -3.70 -111.48
N ALA A 375 -100.04 -4.83 -110.76
CA ALA A 375 -100.28 -6.16 -111.32
C ALA A 375 -101.73 -6.33 -111.78
N ALA A 376 -102.70 -5.80 -111.01
CA ALA A 376 -104.11 -5.79 -111.38
C ALA A 376 -104.35 -4.89 -112.60
N GLU A 377 -103.78 -3.67 -112.63
CA GLU A 377 -103.86 -2.74 -113.75
C GLU A 377 -103.18 -3.29 -115.01
N THR A 378 -102.03 -3.93 -114.89
CA THR A 378 -101.41 -4.63 -116.04
C THR A 378 -102.24 -5.83 -116.48
N GLY A 379 -102.92 -6.52 -115.55
CA GLY A 379 -103.92 -7.54 -115.84
C GLY A 379 -105.12 -6.99 -116.63
N THR A 380 -105.68 -5.86 -116.21
CA THR A 380 -106.80 -5.21 -116.92
C THR A 380 -106.37 -4.64 -118.27
N VAL A 381 -105.16 -4.09 -118.39
CA VAL A 381 -104.61 -3.67 -119.68
C VAL A 381 -104.44 -4.88 -120.60
N LYS A 382 -104.02 -6.04 -120.08
CA LYS A 382 -103.95 -7.28 -120.88
C LYS A 382 -105.35 -7.73 -121.33
N THR A 383 -106.36 -7.70 -120.46
CA THR A 383 -107.72 -8.09 -120.86
C THR A 383 -108.34 -7.10 -121.84
N LEU A 384 -108.16 -5.80 -121.65
CA LEU A 384 -108.55 -4.76 -122.61
C LEU A 384 -107.81 -4.94 -123.94
N LYS A 385 -106.51 -5.26 -123.91
CA LYS A 385 -105.75 -5.58 -125.13
C LYS A 385 -106.33 -6.80 -125.85
N THR A 386 -106.68 -7.87 -125.11
CA THR A 386 -107.34 -9.04 -125.73
C THR A 386 -108.72 -8.69 -126.30
N GLN A 387 -109.49 -7.81 -125.63
CA GLN A 387 -110.78 -7.34 -126.13
C GLN A 387 -110.64 -6.45 -127.37
N VAL A 388 -109.62 -5.60 -127.43
CA VAL A 388 -109.30 -4.83 -128.64
C VAL A 388 -108.90 -5.75 -129.77
N VAL A 389 -108.12 -6.81 -129.51
CA VAL A 389 -107.77 -7.81 -130.53
C VAL A 389 -109.01 -8.58 -131.01
N THR A 390 -109.92 -8.98 -130.12
CA THR A 390 -111.17 -9.65 -130.52
C THR A 390 -112.09 -8.71 -131.29
N LEU A 391 -112.22 -7.44 -130.87
CA LEU A 391 -112.97 -6.44 -131.61
C LEU A 391 -112.31 -6.13 -132.97
N GLN A 392 -110.98 -6.11 -133.06
CA GLN A 392 -110.28 -6.00 -134.34
C GLN A 392 -110.53 -7.22 -135.24
N GLN A 393 -110.61 -8.42 -134.68
CA GLN A 393 -110.98 -9.64 -135.41
C GLN A 393 -112.46 -9.61 -135.85
N GLU A 394 -113.36 -9.08 -135.03
CA GLU A 394 -114.78 -8.89 -135.37
C GLU A 394 -114.97 -7.80 -136.43
N VAL A 395 -114.22 -6.70 -136.35
CA VAL A 395 -114.19 -5.67 -137.40
C VAL A 395 -113.63 -6.26 -138.70
N ALA A 396 -112.54 -7.04 -138.65
CA ALA A 396 -112.01 -7.75 -139.82
C ALA A 396 -113.02 -8.78 -140.39
N ALA A 397 -113.80 -9.44 -139.53
CA ALA A 397 -114.86 -10.36 -139.94
C ALA A 397 -116.08 -9.64 -140.55
N LEU A 398 -116.44 -8.46 -140.04
CA LEU A 398 -117.48 -7.60 -140.60
C LEU A 398 -117.04 -6.95 -141.92
N GLU A 399 -115.76 -6.56 -142.05
CA GLU A 399 -115.14 -6.12 -143.31
C GLU A 399 -115.11 -7.27 -144.34
N ALA A 400 -114.83 -8.51 -143.91
CA ALA A 400 -114.90 -9.69 -144.77
C ALA A 400 -116.36 -10.02 -145.19
N ALA A 401 -117.35 -9.84 -144.31
CA ALA A 401 -118.77 -10.06 -144.64
C ALA A 401 -119.34 -8.97 -145.57
N LEU A 402 -118.83 -7.73 -145.50
CA LEU A 402 -119.19 -6.65 -146.41
C LEU A 402 -118.58 -6.81 -147.82
N SER A 403 -117.50 -7.60 -147.97
CA SER A 403 -116.85 -7.85 -149.26
C SER A 403 -117.46 -8.99 -150.09
N MET A 404 -118.39 -9.78 -149.53
CA MET A 404 -119.11 -10.87 -150.25
C MET A 404 -120.50 -10.47 -150.80
N ASN A 405 -120.91 -9.21 -150.65
CA ASN A 405 -122.17 -8.67 -151.20
C ASN A 405 -122.00 -7.98 -152.58
N PHE A 406 -120.91 -8.25 -153.29
CA PHE A 406 -120.73 -7.92 -154.70
C PHE A 406 -119.99 -9.06 -155.43
N ALA A 407 -120.71 -10.15 -155.71
CA ALA A 407 -120.58 -11.00 -156.91
C ALA A 407 -121.75 -12.01 -156.97
#